data_AF-A0A9E1XDK5-F1
#
_entry.id   AF-A0A9E1XDK5-F1
#
_cell.length_a   1.000
_cell.length_b   1.000
_cell.length_c   1.000
_cell.angle_alpha   90.00
_cell.angle_beta   90.00
_cell.angle_gamma   90.00
#
_symmetry.space_group_name_H-M   'P 1'
#
loop_
_entity.id
_entity.type
_entity.pdbx_description
1 polymer ?
#
loop_
_entity_poly.entity_id
_entity_poly.type
_entity_poly.pdbx_seq_one_letter_code
_entity_poly.pdbx_strand_id
1 'polypeptide(L)'
;GIIAAGALYALENNRERLAEDHANARLLAEGLRQVEGIEADLDSVQTNIIVFQTPGTSAAALSKALEKEGVGMLDFGPEALRAVANLMVSREQIKQVPEKMAKALKSLR
;
A
#
# COMPACT_ATOMS: atom_id res chain seq x y z
N GLY A 1 9.74 -13.08 -29.62
CA GLY A 1 8.74 -12.00 -29.77
C GLY A 1 8.96 -10.95 -28.69
N ILE A 2 8.62 -9.69 -28.94
CA ILE A 2 8.96 -8.54 -28.07
C ILE A 2 8.37 -8.68 -26.65
N ILE A 3 7.09 -9.06 -26.53
CA ILE A 3 6.43 -9.24 -25.22
C ILE A 3 7.05 -10.42 -24.43
N ALA A 4 7.34 -11.53 -25.12
CA ALA A 4 7.95 -12.70 -24.50
C ALA A 4 9.35 -12.42 -23.94
N ALA A 5 10.11 -11.51 -24.57
CA ALA A 5 11.42 -11.10 -24.07
C ALA A 5 11.31 -10.35 -22.72
N GLY A 6 10.30 -9.49 -22.56
CA GLY A 6 10.02 -8.83 -21.28
C GLY A 6 9.62 -9.82 -20.17
N ALA A 7 8.80 -10.82 -20.50
CA ALA A 7 8.44 -11.87 -19.56
C ALA A 7 9.64 -12.73 -19.13
N LEU A 8 10.51 -13.09 -20.07
CA LEU A 8 11.74 -13.83 -19.78
C LEU A 8 12.67 -13.03 -18.85
N TYR A 9 12.88 -11.74 -19.15
CA TYR A 9 13.66 -10.85 -18.29
C TYR A 9 13.10 -10.77 -16.86
N ALA A 10 11.77 -10.66 -16.73
CA ALA A 10 11.12 -10.62 -15.42
C ALA A 10 11.35 -11.92 -14.63
N LEU A 11 11.29 -13.08 -15.28
CA LEU A 11 11.56 -14.38 -14.64
C LEU A 11 13.02 -14.50 -14.18
N GLU A 12 13.96 -14.01 -14.97
CA GLU A 12 15.40 -14.11 -14.69
C GLU A 12 15.88 -13.10 -13.64
N ASN A 13 15.28 -11.91 -13.58
CA ASN A 13 15.84 -10.79 -12.80
C ASN A 13 14.95 -10.32 -11.63
N ASN A 14 13.63 -10.53 -11.69
CA ASN A 14 12.71 -9.91 -10.72
C ASN A 14 12.20 -10.86 -9.63
N ARG A 15 12.51 -12.17 -9.72
CA ARG A 15 12.02 -13.17 -8.76
C ARG A 15 12.52 -12.92 -7.33
N GLU A 16 13.83 -12.68 -7.18
CA GLU A 16 14.44 -12.46 -5.86
C GLU A 16 13.96 -11.15 -5.22
N ARG A 17 13.65 -10.15 -6.06
CA ARG A 17 13.16 -8.84 -5.65
C ARG A 17 11.76 -8.89 -5.01
N LEU A 18 10.97 -9.94 -5.20
CA LEU A 18 9.68 -10.09 -4.51
C LEU A 18 9.83 -10.01 -2.99
N ALA A 19 10.98 -10.43 -2.45
CA ALA A 19 11.29 -10.26 -1.03
C ALA A 19 11.34 -8.78 -0.60
N GLU A 20 11.79 -7.87 -1.47
CA GLU A 20 11.75 -6.43 -1.21
C GLU A 20 10.31 -5.90 -1.20
N ASP A 21 9.47 -6.36 -2.12
CA ASP A 21 8.06 -5.97 -2.15
C ASP A 21 7.34 -6.45 -0.87
N HIS A 22 7.66 -7.64 -0.37
CA HIS A 22 7.15 -8.15 0.90
C HIS A 22 7.65 -7.30 2.09
N ALA A 23 8.94 -6.97 2.12
CA ALA A 23 9.52 -6.12 3.16
C ALA A 23 8.91 -4.70 3.15
N ASN A 24 8.64 -4.15 1.96
CA ASN A 24 7.98 -2.87 1.80
C ASN A 24 6.52 -2.90 2.24
N ALA A 25 5.79 -3.98 1.95
CA ALA A 25 4.44 -4.16 2.45
C ALA A 25 4.41 -4.24 3.98
N ARG A 26 5.33 -5.01 4.59
CA ARG A 26 5.47 -5.07 6.04
C ARG A 26 5.78 -3.69 6.65
N LEU A 27 6.73 -2.96 6.07
CA LEU A 27 7.10 -1.61 6.49
C LEU A 27 5.91 -0.64 6.42
N LEU A 28 5.12 -0.70 5.34
CA LEU A 28 3.93 0.11 5.18
C LEU A 28 2.90 -0.22 6.27
N ALA A 29 2.64 -1.50 6.53
CA ALA A 29 1.69 -1.91 7.56
C ALA A 29 2.11 -1.46 8.97
N GLU A 30 3.41 -1.55 9.29
CA GLU A 30 3.99 -1.06 10.54
C GLU A 30 3.80 0.45 10.72
N GLY A 31 4.02 1.22 9.65
CA GLY A 31 3.78 2.67 9.66
C GLY A 31 2.30 3.02 9.78
N LEU A 32 1.42 2.33 9.05
CA LEU A 32 -0.02 2.56 9.08
C LEU A 32 -0.64 2.24 10.44
N ARG A 33 -0.14 1.22 11.15
CA ARG A 33 -0.58 0.87 12.50
C ARG A 33 -0.36 2.01 13.52
N GLN A 34 0.53 2.96 13.24
CA GLN A 34 0.78 4.12 14.08
C GLN A 34 -0.15 5.30 13.78
N VAL A 35 -0.97 5.22 12.72
CA VAL A 35 -1.89 6.28 12.32
C VAL A 35 -3.23 6.11 13.03
N GLU A 36 -3.65 7.13 13.78
CA GLU A 36 -4.96 7.16 14.44
C GLU A 36 -6.09 7.02 13.41
N GLY A 37 -7.04 6.10 13.65
CA GLY A 37 -8.15 5.82 12.74
C GLY A 37 -7.87 4.72 11.70
N ILE A 38 -6.71 4.06 11.78
CA ILE A 38 -6.35 2.90 10.95
C ILE A 38 -6.17 1.66 11.83
N GLU A 39 -6.73 0.54 11.39
CA GLU A 39 -6.48 -0.78 11.99
C GLU A 39 -5.78 -1.67 10.97
N ALA A 40 -4.48 -1.93 11.19
CA ALA A 40 -3.67 -2.81 10.36
C ALA A 40 -3.16 -4.00 11.16
N ASP A 41 -3.56 -5.21 10.75
CA ASP A 41 -3.05 -6.46 11.31
C ASP A 41 -1.75 -6.86 10.60
N LEU A 42 -0.65 -6.78 11.36
CA LEU A 42 0.68 -7.14 10.87
C LEU A 42 0.77 -8.63 10.53
N ASP A 43 0.10 -9.51 11.27
CA ASP A 43 0.22 -10.96 11.08
C ASP A 43 -0.47 -11.42 9.79
N SER A 44 -1.41 -10.63 9.27
CA SER A 44 -2.02 -10.84 7.95
C SER A 44 -1.09 -10.53 6.77
N VAL A 45 0.01 -9.78 6.98
CA VAL A 45 0.90 -9.31 5.90
C VAL A 45 2.00 -10.33 5.63
N GLN A 46 1.72 -11.26 4.72
CA GLN A 46 2.61 -12.38 4.37
C GLN A 46 3.35 -12.16 3.03
N THR A 47 2.86 -11.26 2.18
CA THR A 47 3.42 -10.99 0.84
C THR A 47 3.48 -9.48 0.59
N ASN A 48 3.32 -9.04 -0.66
CA ASN A 48 3.31 -7.63 -1.06
C ASN A 48 1.95 -6.94 -0.90
N ILE A 49 0.93 -7.63 -0.39
CA ILE A 49 -0.44 -7.11 -0.23
C ILE A 49 -0.72 -6.80 1.23
N ILE A 50 -1.36 -5.66 1.48
CA ILE A 50 -1.88 -5.26 2.78
C ILE A 50 -3.35 -4.89 2.60
N VAL A 51 -4.20 -5.42 3.47
CA VAL A 51 -5.58 -4.94 3.64
C VAL A 51 -5.69 -4.44 5.07
N PHE A 52 -6.18 -3.22 5.25
CA PHE A 52 -6.36 -2.61 6.57
C PHE A 52 -7.70 -1.91 6.65
N GLN A 53 -8.25 -1.82 7.86
CA GLN A 53 -9.55 -1.20 8.11
C GLN A 53 -9.38 0.29 8.42
N THR A 54 -10.42 1.06 8.13
CA THR A 54 -10.52 2.51 8.35
C THR A 54 -11.82 2.81 9.11
N PRO A 55 -11.95 2.38 10.39
CA PRO A 55 -13.22 2.40 11.10
C PRO A 55 -13.86 3.80 11.13
N GLY A 56 -15.13 3.88 10.75
CA GLY A 56 -15.86 5.16 10.71
C GLY A 56 -15.40 6.12 9.61
N THR A 57 -14.53 5.68 8.69
CA THR A 57 -14.12 6.44 7.51
C THR A 57 -14.39 5.64 6.26
N SER A 58 -15.13 6.23 5.30
CA SER A 58 -15.38 5.59 4.02
C SER A 58 -14.07 5.37 3.24
N ALA A 59 -13.78 4.13 2.88
CA ALA A 59 -12.60 3.76 2.09
C ALA A 59 -12.57 4.48 0.73
N ALA A 60 -13.73 4.63 0.08
CA ALA A 60 -13.84 5.35 -1.19
C ALA A 60 -13.51 6.84 -1.05
N ALA A 61 -13.94 7.49 0.05
CA ALA A 61 -13.60 8.88 0.33
C ALA A 61 -12.11 9.05 0.65
N LEU A 62 -11.56 8.14 1.46
CA LEU A 62 -10.15 8.15 1.85
C LEU A 62 -9.22 7.84 0.68
N SER A 63 -9.54 6.88 -0.17
CA SER A 63 -8.78 6.59 -1.40
C SER A 63 -8.68 7.85 -2.28
N LYS A 64 -9.80 8.55 -2.52
CA LYS A 64 -9.79 9.81 -3.28
C LYS A 64 -9.00 10.93 -2.60
N ALA A 65 -9.00 11.00 -1.27
CA ALA A 65 -8.19 11.98 -0.53
C ALA A 65 -6.69 11.67 -0.65
N LEU A 66 -6.31 10.38 -0.57
CA LEU A 66 -4.94 9.91 -0.74
C LEU A 66 -4.42 10.13 -2.17
N GLU A 67 -5.26 10.00 -3.19
CA GLU A 67 -4.89 10.30 -4.58
C GLU A 67 -4.41 11.76 -4.74
N LYS A 68 -5.03 12.71 -4.02
CA LYS A 68 -4.60 14.12 -4.01
C LYS A 68 -3.22 14.32 -3.37
N GLU A 69 -2.82 13.40 -2.48
CA GLU A 69 -1.48 13.35 -1.87
C GLU A 69 -0.50 12.49 -2.69
N GLY A 70 -0.92 11.99 -3.86
CA GLY A 70 -0.13 11.15 -4.75
C GLY A 70 0.02 9.71 -4.27
N VAL A 71 -0.92 9.19 -3.50
CA VAL A 71 -0.92 7.81 -2.98
C VAL A 71 -2.14 7.06 -3.52
N GLY A 72 -1.89 6.05 -4.36
CA GLY A 72 -2.94 5.18 -4.90
C GLY A 72 -3.21 3.97 -4.00
N MET A 73 -4.46 3.79 -3.58
CA MET A 73 -4.92 2.60 -2.86
C MET A 73 -6.31 2.19 -3.34
N LEU A 74 -6.57 0.88 -3.37
CA LEU A 74 -7.87 0.36 -3.78
C LEU A 74 -8.83 0.36 -2.59
N ASP A 75 -10.04 0.88 -2.77
CA ASP A 75 -11.16 0.66 -1.87
C ASP A 75 -11.61 -0.81 -1.92
N PHE A 76 -11.56 -1.48 -0.77
CA PHE A 76 -11.80 -2.92 -0.62
C PHE A 76 -13.01 -3.17 0.28
N GLY A 77 -14.13 -2.54 -0.07
CA GLY A 77 -15.34 -2.52 0.75
C GLY A 77 -15.57 -1.14 1.40
N PRO A 78 -16.57 -1.02 2.29
CA PRO A 78 -16.99 0.27 2.83
C PRO A 78 -15.91 0.98 3.66
N GLU A 79 -15.15 0.23 4.47
CA GLU A 79 -14.19 0.74 5.46
C GLU A 79 -12.87 -0.04 5.44
N ALA A 80 -12.45 -0.54 4.27
CA ALA A 80 -11.15 -1.18 4.12
C ALA A 80 -10.43 -0.71 2.85
N LEU A 81 -9.11 -0.56 2.95
CA LEU A 81 -8.24 -0.23 1.82
C LEU A 81 -7.25 -1.37 1.57
N ARG A 82 -6.92 -1.59 0.29
CA ARG A 82 -5.89 -2.53 -0.16
C ARG A 82 -4.72 -1.78 -0.81
N ALA A 83 -3.53 -1.99 -0.26
CA ALA A 83 -2.28 -1.54 -0.83
C ALA A 83 -1.48 -2.72 -1.39
N VAL A 84 -0.74 -2.48 -2.49
CA VAL A 84 0.10 -3.50 -3.14
C VAL A 84 1.48 -2.91 -3.42
N ALA A 85 2.49 -3.35 -2.68
CA ALA A 85 3.88 -3.00 -2.95
C ALA A 85 4.35 -3.68 -4.24
N ASN A 86 5.12 -2.97 -5.07
CA ASN A 86 5.60 -3.46 -6.35
C ASN A 86 6.85 -2.71 -6.81
N LEU A 87 7.40 -3.14 -7.96
CA LEU A 87 8.61 -2.60 -8.58
C LEU A 87 8.65 -1.08 -8.77
N MET A 88 7.50 -0.43 -8.96
CA MET A 88 7.43 1.00 -9.25
C MET A 88 7.37 1.88 -7.99
N VAL A 89 7.34 1.28 -6.79
CA VAL A 89 7.22 2.00 -5.53
C VAL A 89 8.49 1.83 -4.71
N SER A 90 9.17 2.93 -4.41
CA SER A 90 10.40 2.92 -3.62
C SER A 90 10.12 2.84 -2.11
N ARG A 91 11.11 2.37 -1.36
CA ARG A 91 11.02 2.31 0.11
C ARG A 91 10.84 3.70 0.74
N GLU A 92 11.42 4.73 0.14
CA GLU A 92 11.29 6.12 0.56
C GLU A 92 9.87 6.63 0.37
N GLN A 93 9.22 6.27 -0.75
CA GLN A 93 7.81 6.58 -0.97
C GLN A 93 6.92 5.88 0.06
N ILE A 94 7.19 4.61 0.37
CA ILE A 94 6.47 3.87 1.43
C ILE A 94 6.56 4.58 2.79
N LYS A 95 7.76 5.04 3.17
CA LYS A 95 7.98 5.75 4.46
C LYS A 95 7.17 7.04 4.59
N GLN A 96 6.78 7.67 3.48
CA GLN A 96 5.97 8.89 3.48
C GLN A 96 4.47 8.62 3.62
N VAL A 97 4.01 7.39 3.39
CA VAL A 97 2.58 7.06 3.37
C VAL A 97 1.88 7.31 4.71
N PRO A 98 2.44 6.96 5.89
CA PRO A 98 1.76 7.21 7.17
C PRO A 98 1.44 8.69 7.41
N GLU A 99 2.36 9.59 7.05
CA GLU A 99 2.15 11.03 7.16
C GLU A 99 1.02 11.51 6.23
N LYS A 100 1.06 11.06 4.97
CA LYS A 100 0.02 11.39 3.98
C LYS A 100 -1.34 10.81 4.35
N MET A 101 -1.37 9.61 4.95
CA MET A 101 -2.58 8.98 5.47
C MET A 101 -3.19 9.81 6.59
N ALA A 102 -2.39 10.23 7.57
CA ALA A 102 -2.86 11.08 8.66
C ALA A 102 -3.40 12.43 8.13
N LYS A 103 -2.75 13.01 7.12
CA LYS A 103 -3.23 14.23 6.46
C LYS A 103 -4.56 14.02 5.72
N ALA A 104 -4.68 12.94 4.96
CA ALA A 104 -5.90 12.59 4.24
C ALA A 104 -7.08 12.37 5.20
N LEU A 105 -6.87 11.63 6.29
CA LEU A 105 -7.88 11.41 7.34
C LEU A 105 -8.36 12.73 7.97
N LYS A 106 -7.44 13.65 8.27
CA LYS A 106 -7.78 14.97 8.81
C LYS A 106 -8.61 15.81 7.84
N SER A 107 -8.42 15.64 6.53
CA SER A 107 -9.19 16.38 5.51
C SER A 107 -10.63 15.91 5.33
N LEU A 108 -10.98 14.75 5.89
CA LEU A 108 -12.31 14.15 5.83
C LEU A 108 -13.13 14.34 7.11
N ARG A 109 -12.52 14.93 8.15
CA ARG A 109 -13.18 15.37 9.38
C ARG A 109 -13.65 16.81 9.23
#